data_AF-A0AA37H2B7-F1
#
_entry.id   AF-A0AA37H2B7-F1
#
_cell.length_a   1.000
_cell.length_b   1.000
_cell.length_c   1.000
_cell.angle_alpha   90.00
_cell.angle_beta   90.00
_cell.angle_gamma   90.00
#
_symmetry.space_group_name_H-M   'P 1'
#
loop_
_entity.id
_entity.type
_entity.pdbx_description
1 polymer ?
#
loop_
_entity_poly.entity_id
_entity_poly.type
_entity_poly.pdbx_seq_one_letter_code
_entity_poly.pdbx_strand_id
1 'polypeptide(L)'
;MTPVDTDSISELYQSYKASTNSFLTWLWCQYHLESPQAAKGHKFQSTSDILKAAKVLQQVKSAVPSSVIGILRDAITKRKHVFSIYQKLGAADHGHEAFVVRSV
;
A
#
# COMPACT_ATOMS: atom_id res chain seq x y z
N MET A 1 -9.55 32.93 -11.23
CA MET A 1 -9.18 31.57 -11.65
C MET A 1 -8.10 31.10 -10.70
N THR A 2 -8.45 30.30 -9.70
CA THR A 2 -7.45 29.67 -8.81
C THR A 2 -6.77 28.53 -9.58
N PRO A 3 -5.44 28.35 -9.44
CA PRO A 3 -4.76 27.23 -10.08
C PRO A 3 -5.29 25.94 -9.45
N VAL A 4 -5.83 25.06 -10.29
CA VAL A 4 -6.39 23.77 -9.86
C VAL A 4 -5.22 22.83 -9.53
N ASP A 5 -4.90 22.74 -8.24
CA ASP A 5 -4.53 21.54 -7.48
C ASP A 5 -3.83 20.39 -8.23
N THR A 6 -2.73 20.68 -8.94
CA THR A 6 -1.75 19.65 -9.37
C THR A 6 -1.16 18.87 -8.20
N ASP A 7 -1.23 19.44 -6.99
CA ASP A 7 -0.71 18.83 -5.76
C ASP A 7 -1.67 17.78 -5.16
N SER A 8 -2.98 17.75 -5.48
CA SER A 8 -3.93 16.94 -4.69
C SER A 8 -3.91 15.42 -4.96
N ILE A 9 -3.93 14.96 -6.22
CA ILE A 9 -3.99 13.52 -6.53
C ILE A 9 -2.63 12.85 -6.35
N SER A 10 -1.55 13.55 -6.74
CA SER A 10 -0.19 13.01 -6.73
C SER A 10 0.25 12.77 -5.29
N GLU A 11 0.00 13.72 -4.39
CA GLU A 11 0.25 13.57 -2.96
C GLU A 11 -0.60 12.46 -2.34
N LEU A 12 -1.88 12.37 -2.70
CA LEU A 12 -2.75 11.28 -2.24
C LEU A 12 -2.24 9.91 -2.71
N TYR A 13 -1.77 9.81 -3.95
CA TYR A 13 -1.18 8.60 -4.50
C TYR A 13 0.13 8.22 -3.81
N GLN A 14 1.06 9.17 -3.64
CA GLN A 14 2.32 8.93 -2.92
C GLN A 14 2.08 8.55 -1.47
N SER A 15 1.14 9.22 -0.79
CA SER A 15 0.77 8.92 0.59
C SER A 15 0.15 7.52 0.72
N TYR A 16 -0.71 7.12 -0.23
CA TYR A 16 -1.20 5.74 -0.35
C TYR A 16 -0.06 4.73 -0.52
N LYS A 17 0.89 5.01 -1.44
CA LYS A 17 2.03 4.14 -1.74
C LYS A 17 2.94 3.98 -0.53
N ALA A 18 3.27 5.10 0.14
CA ALA A 18 4.06 5.11 1.38
C ALA A 18 3.39 4.28 2.48
N SER A 19 2.10 4.50 2.74
CA SER A 19 1.35 3.75 3.76
C SER A 19 1.32 2.25 3.43
N THR A 20 1.12 1.89 2.16
CA THR A 20 1.15 0.50 1.71
C THR A 20 2.53 -0.12 1.92
N ASN A 21 3.59 0.58 1.56
CA ASN A 21 4.96 0.10 1.73
C ASN A 21 5.30 -0.10 3.21
N SER A 22 4.92 0.83 4.10
CA SER A 22 5.14 0.68 5.54
C SER A 22 4.44 -0.57 6.09
N PHE A 23 3.19 -0.83 5.69
CA PHE A 23 2.49 -2.06 6.05
C PHE A 23 3.21 -3.31 5.51
N LEU A 24 3.62 -3.30 4.24
CA LEU A 24 4.30 -4.44 3.61
C LEU A 24 5.67 -4.72 4.24
N THR A 25 6.42 -3.69 4.63
CA THR A 25 7.68 -3.82 5.37
C THR A 25 7.43 -4.47 6.73
N TRP A 26 6.42 -4.01 7.49
CA TRP A 26 6.08 -4.65 8.75
C TRP A 26 5.69 -6.12 8.56
N LEU A 27 4.81 -6.40 7.59
CA LEU A 27 4.34 -7.75 7.29
C LEU A 27 5.51 -8.68 6.93
N TRP A 28 6.43 -8.17 6.12
CA TRP A 28 7.63 -8.86 5.72
C TRP A 28 8.53 -9.21 6.90
N CYS A 29 8.83 -8.23 7.76
CA CYS A 29 9.65 -8.44 8.94
C CYS A 29 9.00 -9.46 9.88
N GLN A 30 7.71 -9.30 10.17
CA GLN A 30 7.01 -10.23 11.07
C GLN A 30 6.97 -11.64 10.49
N TYR A 31 6.73 -11.79 9.18
CA TYR A 31 6.76 -13.10 8.54
C TYR A 31 8.13 -13.78 8.63
N HIS A 32 9.22 -13.04 8.50
CA HIS A 32 10.58 -13.58 8.66
C HIS A 32 10.89 -14.00 10.10
N LEU A 33 10.35 -13.29 11.09
CA LEU A 33 10.53 -13.62 12.50
C LEU A 33 9.75 -14.90 12.88
N GLU A 34 8.50 -15.00 12.46
CA GLU A 34 7.61 -16.11 12.82
C GLU A 34 7.80 -17.36 11.96
N SER A 35 8.35 -17.22 10.74
CA SER A 35 8.60 -18.34 9.83
C SER A 35 9.93 -18.26 9.09
N PRO A 36 11.09 -18.34 9.79
CA PRO A 36 12.40 -18.13 9.19
C PRO A 36 12.73 -19.08 8.03
N GLN A 37 12.28 -20.34 8.13
CA GLN A 37 12.51 -21.35 7.09
C GLN A 37 11.66 -21.12 5.84
N ALA A 38 10.40 -20.73 6.01
CA ALA A 38 9.49 -20.44 4.89
C ALA A 38 9.77 -19.06 4.26
N ALA A 39 10.42 -18.16 4.99
CA ALA A 39 10.79 -16.83 4.52
C ALA A 39 12.10 -16.81 3.73
N LYS A 40 12.96 -17.83 3.89
CA LYS A 40 14.25 -17.91 3.20
C LYS A 40 14.08 -17.90 1.68
N GLY A 41 14.51 -16.80 1.05
CA GLY A 41 14.43 -16.62 -0.40
C GLY A 41 13.02 -16.28 -0.93
N HIS A 42 12.01 -16.21 -0.06
CA HIS A 42 10.67 -15.76 -0.43
C HIS A 42 10.70 -14.27 -0.75
N LYS A 43 9.89 -13.79 -1.69
CA LYS A 43 9.67 -12.36 -2.01
C LYS A 43 8.19 -12.11 -2.24
N PHE A 44 7.67 -10.96 -1.82
CA PHE A 44 6.29 -10.57 -2.12
C PHE A 44 6.20 -10.08 -3.58
N GLN A 45 5.99 -11.01 -4.51
CA GLN A 45 5.84 -10.69 -5.94
C GLN A 45 4.38 -10.55 -6.35
N SER A 46 3.47 -11.14 -5.56
CA SER A 46 2.04 -11.13 -5.84
C SER A 46 1.22 -10.84 -4.59
N THR A 47 -0.04 -10.44 -4.79
CA THR A 47 -1.04 -10.36 -3.71
C THR A 47 -1.24 -11.71 -3.03
N SER A 48 -1.07 -12.83 -3.75
CA SER A 48 -1.17 -14.16 -3.18
C SER A 48 -0.08 -14.41 -2.13
N ASP A 49 1.15 -13.95 -2.38
CA ASP A 49 2.27 -14.07 -1.44
C ASP A 49 2.02 -13.25 -0.17
N ILE A 50 1.51 -12.02 -0.32
CA ILE A 50 1.11 -11.15 0.79
C ILE A 50 0.02 -11.82 1.65
N LEU A 51 -1.00 -12.39 1.00
CA LEU A 51 -2.09 -13.07 1.71
C LEU A 51 -1.61 -14.35 2.42
N LYS A 52 -0.69 -15.10 1.81
CA LYS A 52 -0.07 -16.28 2.45
C LYS A 52 0.69 -15.88 3.69
N ALA A 53 1.54 -14.85 3.62
CA ALA A 53 2.28 -14.35 4.78
C ALA A 53 1.33 -13.89 5.90
N ALA A 54 0.28 -13.15 5.57
CA ALA A 54 -0.74 -12.73 6.54
C ALA A 54 -1.47 -13.92 7.20
N LYS A 55 -1.78 -14.97 6.43
CA LYS A 55 -2.38 -16.21 6.98
C LYS A 55 -1.45 -16.93 7.94
N VAL A 56 -0.15 -16.99 7.65
CA VAL A 56 0.83 -17.56 8.57
C VAL A 56 0.86 -16.78 9.88
N LEU A 57 0.91 -15.44 9.81
CA LEU A 57 0.86 -14.59 11.00
C LEU A 57 -0.44 -14.75 11.80
N GLN A 58 -1.56 -14.94 11.11
CA GLN A 58 -2.85 -15.22 11.74
C GLN A 58 -2.83 -16.56 12.50
N GLN A 59 -2.25 -17.62 11.91
CA GLN A 59 -2.18 -18.95 12.52
C GLN A 59 -1.34 -18.94 13.80
N VAL A 60 -0.23 -18.20 13.82
CA VAL A 60 0.60 -18.02 15.01
C VAL A 60 0.08 -16.96 15.98
N LYS A 61 -1.08 -16.36 15.68
CA LYS A 61 -1.72 -15.30 16.47
C LYS A 61 -0.78 -14.12 16.77
N SER A 62 0.05 -13.75 15.78
CA SER A 62 0.99 -12.65 15.93
C SER A 62 0.25 -11.34 16.22
N ALA A 63 0.71 -10.61 17.23
CA ALA A 63 0.11 -9.34 17.62
C ALA A 63 0.40 -8.27 16.57
N VAL A 64 -0.65 -7.60 16.09
CA VAL A 64 -0.51 -6.49 15.14
C VAL A 64 -0.52 -5.17 15.90
N PRO A 65 0.54 -4.35 15.82
CA PRO A 65 0.53 -3.03 16.43
C PRO A 65 -0.61 -2.15 15.91
N SER A 66 -1.23 -1.37 16.80
CA SER A 66 -2.32 -0.45 16.44
C SER A 66 -1.90 0.57 15.38
N SER A 67 -0.64 1.00 15.40
CA SER A 67 -0.04 1.88 14.39
C SER A 67 -0.06 1.26 12.98
N VAL A 68 0.25 -0.03 12.86
CA VAL A 68 0.21 -0.77 11.60
C VAL A 68 -1.22 -0.90 11.08
N ILE A 69 -2.18 -1.16 11.97
CA ILE A 69 -3.61 -1.18 11.63
C ILE A 69 -4.05 0.21 11.13
N GLY A 70 -3.61 1.28 11.79
CA GLY A 70 -3.85 2.67 11.37
C GLY A 70 -3.31 2.94 9.96
N ILE A 71 -2.05 2.60 9.71
CA ILE A 71 -1.39 2.72 8.40
C ILE A 71 -2.17 1.97 7.30
N LEU A 72 -2.65 0.76 7.58
CA LEU A 72 -3.42 -0.02 6.60
C LEU A 72 -4.78 0.63 6.30
N ARG A 73 -5.49 1.12 7.31
CA ARG A 73 -6.76 1.85 7.14
C ARG A 73 -6.56 3.11 6.31
N ASP A 74 -5.49 3.83 6.58
CA ASP A 74 -5.08 5.01 5.83
C ASP A 74 -4.78 4.69 4.37
N ALA A 75 -4.01 3.63 4.11
CA ALA A 75 -3.72 3.17 2.75
C ALA A 75 -5.00 2.85 1.97
N ILE A 76 -5.94 2.14 2.60
CA ILE A 76 -7.23 1.78 1.97
C ILE A 76 -8.06 3.04 1.68
N THR A 77 -8.14 3.97 2.64
CA THR A 77 -8.92 5.21 2.51
C THR A 77 -8.37 6.08 1.39
N LYS A 78 -7.05 6.31 1.37
CA LYS A 78 -6.37 7.09 0.34
C LYS A 78 -6.50 6.43 -1.04
N ARG A 79 -6.37 5.11 -1.14
CA ARG A 79 -6.60 4.36 -2.39
C ARG A 79 -8.02 4.55 -2.93
N LYS A 80 -9.04 4.47 -2.07
CA LYS A 80 -10.43 4.70 -2.47
C LYS A 80 -10.64 6.14 -2.97
N HIS A 81 -10.03 7.10 -2.28
CA HIS A 81 -10.13 8.51 -2.65
C HIS A 81 -9.50 8.76 -4.02
N VAL A 82 -8.26 8.31 -4.20
CA VAL A 82 -7.53 8.37 -5.48
C VAL A 82 -8.35 7.73 -6.61
N PHE A 83 -8.88 6.53 -6.40
CA PHE A 83 -9.69 5.85 -7.39
C PHE A 83 -10.98 6.61 -7.73
N SER A 84 -11.64 7.21 -6.74
CA SER A 84 -12.84 8.02 -6.96
C SER A 84 -12.56 9.29 -7.76
N ILE A 85 -11.42 9.94 -7.57
CA ILE A 85 -11.06 11.14 -8.35
C ILE A 85 -10.72 10.71 -9.78
N TYR A 86 -9.92 9.64 -9.92
CA TYR A 86 -9.54 9.11 -11.23
C TYR A 86 -10.73 8.60 -12.05
N GLN A 87 -11.75 7.99 -11.42
CA GLN A 87 -12.98 7.59 -12.12
C GLN A 87 -13.76 8.78 -12.70
N LYS A 88 -13.67 9.95 -12.08
CA LYS A 88 -14.39 11.16 -12.51
C LYS A 88 -13.65 11.93 -13.60
N LEU A 89 -12.32 11.99 -13.51
CA LEU A 89 -11.48 12.85 -14.36
C LEU A 89 -10.69 12.07 -15.41
N GLY A 90 -10.44 10.78 -15.19
CA GLY A 90 -9.72 9.91 -16.11
C GLY A 90 -8.33 10.43 -16.46
N ALA A 91 -7.93 10.29 -17.72
CA ALA A 91 -6.66 10.79 -18.24
C ALA A 91 -6.60 12.32 -18.39
N ALA A 92 -7.72 13.03 -18.15
CA ALA A 92 -7.76 14.49 -18.15
C ALA A 92 -7.34 15.10 -16.80
N ASP A 93 -7.11 14.28 -15.77
CA ASP A 93 -6.58 14.73 -14.48
C ASP A 93 -5.10 15.14 -14.59
N HIS A 94 -4.74 16.30 -14.04
CA HIS A 94 -3.36 16.80 -14.08
C HIS A 94 -2.35 15.91 -13.32
N GLY A 95 -2.82 15.07 -12.40
CA GLY A 95 -2.01 14.08 -11.70
C GLY A 95 -1.98 12.69 -12.35
N HIS A 96 -2.55 12.53 -13.56
CA HIS A 96 -2.55 11.27 -14.30
C HIS A 96 -1.14 10.68 -14.48
N GLU A 97 -0.13 11.52 -14.70
CA GLU A 97 1.27 11.08 -14.87
C GLU A 97 1.81 10.32 -13.66
N ALA A 98 1.36 10.64 -12.44
CA ALA A 98 1.77 9.91 -11.23
C ALA A 98 1.33 8.42 -11.23
N PHE A 99 0.33 8.06 -12.05
CA PHE A 99 -0.12 6.68 -12.25
C PHE A 99 0.60 5.98 -13.41
N VAL A 100 1.06 6.74 -14.40
CA VAL A 100 1.69 6.22 -15.62
C VAL A 100 3.19 6.04 -15.44
N VAL A 101 3.84 6.90 -14.65
CA VAL A 101 5.25 6.77 -14.32
C VAL A 101 5.46 5.54 -13.45
N ARG A 102 5.99 4.48 -14.08
CA ARG A 102 6.59 3.35 -13.36
C ARG A 102 7.81 3.92 -12.62
N SER A 103 7.69 4.10 -11.30
CA SER A 103 8.88 4.32 -10.48
C SER A 103 9.77 3.08 -10.65
N VAL A 104 10.91 3.26 -11.32
CA VAL A 104 11.97 2.26 -11.49
C VAL A 104 12.59 1.94 -10.13
#